data_AF-A0AAT9IYS2-F1
#
_entry.id   AF-A0AAT9IYS2-F1
#
_cell.length_a   1.000
_cell.length_b   1.000
_cell.length_c   1.000
_cell.angle_alpha   90.00
_cell.angle_beta   90.00
_cell.angle_gamma   90.00
#
_symmetry.space_group_name_H-M   'P 1'
#
loop_
_entity.id
_entity.type
_entity.pdbx_description
1 polymer ?
#
loop_
_entity_poly.entity_id
_entity_poly.type
_entity_poly.pdbx_seq_one_letter_code
_entity_poly.pdbx_strand_id
1 'polypeptide(L)' 'MRVKRAGVTEAVSTGHDTCADSAQFFSNRRAVKTGEPDYGRLISCIMIRA' A
#
# COMPACT_ATOMS: atom_id res chain seq x y z
N MET A 1 8.84 8.63 13.29
CA MET A 1 7.81 7.65 12.86
C MET A 1 6.51 7.92 13.60
N ARG A 2 5.38 8.16 12.90
CA ARG A 2 4.07 8.44 13.52
C ARG A 2 3.63 7.32 14.47
N VAL A 3 3.80 6.06 14.07
CA VAL A 3 3.48 4.88 14.86
C VAL A 3 4.26 4.80 16.18
N LYS A 4 5.57 5.07 16.18
CA LYS A 4 6.37 5.10 17.43
C LYS A 4 5.90 6.18 18.40
N ARG A 5 5.51 7.35 17.89
CA ARG A 5 4.95 8.44 18.70
C ARG A 5 3.59 8.08 19.33
N ALA A 6 2.89 7.10 18.78
CA ALA A 6 1.65 6.56 19.33
C ALA A 6 1.89 5.45 20.38
N GLY A 7 3.14 5.20 20.78
CA GLY A 7 3.49 4.16 21.76
C GLY A 7 3.62 2.75 21.19
N VAL A 8 3.52 2.57 19.87
CA VAL A 8 3.73 1.26 19.23
C VAL A 8 5.20 0.89 19.33
N THR A 9 5.49 -0.23 19.99
CA THR A 9 6.85 -0.73 20.26
C THR A 9 7.45 -1.48 19.08
N GLU A 10 6.63 -2.22 18.34
CA GLU A 10 7.03 -3.01 17.18
C GLU A 10 6.25 -2.61 15.94
N ALA A 11 6.97 -2.24 14.88
CA ALA A 11 6.39 -1.92 13.59
C ALA A 11 7.40 -2.24 12.49
N VAL A 12 6.92 -2.86 11.42
CA VAL A 12 7.73 -3.22 10.25
C VAL A 12 7.07 -2.67 9.00
N SER A 13 7.89 -2.21 8.06
CA SER A 13 7.43 -1.84 6.71
C SER A 13 7.60 -3.05 5.79
N THR A 14 6.65 -3.30 4.91
CA THR A 14 6.76 -4.35 3.88
C THR A 14 7.80 -4.01 2.81
N GLY A 15 8.18 -2.74 2.68
CA GLY A 15 9.18 -2.28 1.72
C GLY A 15 8.72 -2.23 0.26
N HIS A 16 7.45 -2.52 -0.04
CA HIS A 16 6.92 -2.49 -1.40
C HIS A 16 6.63 -1.07 -1.90
N ASP A 17 6.89 -0.84 -3.19
CA ASP A 17 6.50 0.36 -3.93
C ASP A 17 5.46 -0.01 -4.99
N THR A 18 4.22 0.45 -4.82
CA THR A 18 3.12 0.15 -5.72
C THR A 18 3.30 0.74 -7.11
N CYS A 19 4.02 1.87 -7.24
CA CYS A 19 4.28 2.51 -8.53
C CYS A 19 5.31 1.73 -9.36
N ALA A 20 6.34 1.19 -8.70
CA ALA A 20 7.43 0.45 -9.35
C ALA A 20 7.04 -0.98 -9.73
N ASP A 21 6.31 -1.69 -8.87
CA ASP A 21 5.93 -3.09 -9.11
C ASP A 21 4.51 -3.19 -9.68
N SER A 22 4.43 -3.18 -11.01
CA SER A 22 3.16 -3.31 -11.74
C SER A 22 2.61 -4.73 -11.79
N ALA A 23 3.43 -5.75 -11.49
CA ALA A 23 2.99 -7.14 -11.53
C ALA A 23 2.12 -7.49 -10.31
N GLN A 24 2.35 -6.83 -9.18
CA GLN A 24 1.68 -7.14 -7.91
C GLN A 24 0.66 -6.08 -7.47
N PHE A 25 0.79 -4.82 -7.91
CA PHE A 25 0.01 -3.72 -7.34
C PHE A 25 -0.62 -2.82 -8.39
N PHE A 26 -1.86 -2.39 -8.14
CA PHE A 26 -2.41 -1.19 -8.77
C PHE A 26 -1.75 0.08 -8.18
N SER A 27 -1.61 1.13 -8.99
CA SER A 27 -1.03 2.40 -8.53
C SER A 27 -1.62 3.61 -9.22
N ASN A 28 -2.22 4.50 -8.41
CA ASN A 28 -2.71 5.81 -8.86
C ASN A 28 -1.62 6.62 -9.57
N ARG A 29 -0.41 6.65 -8.99
CA ARG A 29 0.69 7.46 -9.53
C ARG A 29 1.11 6.97 -10.91
N ARG A 30 1.15 5.65 -11.11
CA ARG A 30 1.47 5.06 -12.40
C ARG A 30 0.38 5.37 -13.42
N ALA A 31 -0.88 5.14 -13.08
CA ALA A 31 -2.03 5.44 -13.94
C ALA A 31 -2.05 6.90 -14.41
N VAL A 32 -1.81 7.86 -13.49
CA VAL A 32 -1.71 9.29 -13.86
C VAL A 32 -0.54 9.56 -14.81
N LYS A 33 0.61 8.91 -14.62
CA LYS A 33 1.78 9.08 -15.51
C LYS A 33 1.55 8.48 -16.90
N THR A 34 0.79 7.40 -17.01
CA THR A 34 0.50 6.70 -18.27
C THR A 34 -0.78 7.21 -18.95
N GLY A 35 -1.53 8.11 -18.30
CA GLY A 35 -2.77 8.64 -18.84
C GLY A 35 -3.93 7.64 -18.80
N GLU A 36 -3.86 6.63 -17.94
CA GLU A 36 -4.94 5.68 -17.73
C GLU A 36 -6.14 6.39 -17.09
N PRO A 37 -7.36 6.20 -17.60
CA PRO A 37 -8.55 6.92 -17.13
C PRO A 37 -9.03 6.48 -15.74
N ASP A 38 -8.63 5.30 -15.29
CA ASP A 38 -8.91 4.75 -13.95
C ASP A 38 -7.86 3.71 -13.58
N TYR A 39 -7.85 3.27 -12.33
CA TYR A 39 -6.97 2.22 -11.83
C TYR A 39 -7.68 1.39 -10.75
N GLY A 40 -7.31 0.10 -10.65
CA GLY A 40 -7.82 -0.77 -9.59
C GLY A 40 -7.43 -0.29 -8.18
N ARG A 41 -8.12 -0.80 -7.15
CA ARG A 41 -7.81 -0.48 -5.75
C ARG A 41 -7.39 -1.73 -4.99
N LEU A 42 -6.39 -1.57 -4.13
CA LEU A 42 -5.96 -2.59 -3.19
C LEU A 42 -6.72 -2.45 -1.88
N ILE A 43 -6.81 -3.54 -1.12
CA ILE A 43 -7.35 -3.55 0.24
C ILE A 43 -6.32 -4.17 1.19
N SER A 44 -6.21 -3.64 2.40
CA SER A 44 -5.47 -4.25 3.50
C SER A 44 -6.48 -4.71 4.54
N CYS A 45 -6.49 -6.01 4.84
CA CYS A 45 -7.48 -6.63 5.74
C CYS A 45 -6.79 -7.34 6.89
N ILE A 46 -7.46 -7.39 8.03
CA ILE A 46 -7.07 -8.17 9.21
C ILE A 46 -8.33 -8.72 9.87
N MET A 47 -8.27 -9.95 10.37
CA MET A 47 -9.32 -10.55 11.17
C MET A 47 -8.73 -11.47 12.24
N ILE A 48 -9.47 -11.68 13.32
CA ILE A 48 -9.24 -12.80 14.24
C ILE A 48 -10.20 -13.90 13.83
N ARG A 49 -9.70 -15.13 13.69
CA ARG A 49 -10.55 -16.30 13.39
C ARG A 49 -11.30 -16.73 14.66
N ALA A 50 -12.53 -17.19 14.46
CA ALA A 50 -13.29 -17.90 15.49
C ALA A 50 -12.73 -19.31 15.72
#